data_AF-A0AAD0KRJ7-F1
#
_entry.id   AF-A0AAD0KRJ7-F1
#
_cell.length_a   1.000
_cell.length_b   1.000
_cell.length_c   1.000
_cell.angle_alpha   90.00
_cell.angle_beta   90.00
_cell.angle_gamma   90.00
#
_symmetry.space_group_name_H-M   'P 1'
#
loop_
_entity.id
_entity.type
_entity.pdbx_description
1 polymer ?
#
loop_
_entity_poly.entity_id
_entity_poly.type
_entity_poly.pdbx_seq_one_letter_code
_entity_poly.pdbx_strand_id
1 'polypeptide(L)'
;MRSRSSPTPKSLGGILPTALASRLHITGDGANRRVAEAADLGERHTLTGQPLPPLLTATATAQSDKCIDTDHMQVISNFFCRPPSSVDIETH
;
A
#
# COMPACT_ATOMS: atom_id res chain seq x y z
N MET A 1 -16.92 -28.14 -11.57
CA MET A 1 -15.68 -27.87 -10.82
C MET A 1 -14.79 -26.97 -11.66
N ARG A 2 -14.84 -25.63 -11.50
CA ARG A 2 -13.96 -24.72 -12.27
C ARG A 2 -12.61 -24.65 -11.56
N SER A 3 -11.57 -25.16 -12.21
CA SER A 3 -10.18 -24.96 -11.79
C SER A 3 -9.90 -23.45 -11.80
N ARG A 4 -9.67 -22.85 -10.63
CA ARG A 4 -9.25 -21.45 -10.50
C ARG A 4 -7.73 -21.42 -10.59
N SER A 5 -7.20 -21.27 -11.81
CA SER A 5 -5.77 -20.94 -11.99
C SER A 5 -5.42 -19.73 -11.13
N SER A 6 -4.37 -19.86 -10.32
CA SER A 6 -3.83 -18.73 -9.57
C SER A 6 -3.20 -17.77 -10.58
N PRO A 7 -3.59 -16.48 -10.60
CA PRO A 7 -2.92 -15.52 -11.45
C PRO A 7 -1.45 -15.40 -11.02
N THR A 8 -0.54 -15.33 -11.99
CA THR A 8 0.90 -15.18 -11.76
C THR A 8 1.20 -13.72 -11.42
N PRO A 9 2.22 -13.39 -10.61
CA PRO A 9 2.48 -12.01 -10.16
C PRO A 9 2.50 -10.96 -11.29
N LYS A 10 2.89 -11.37 -12.50
CA LYS A 10 2.94 -10.52 -13.70
C LYS A 10 1.56 -10.21 -14.32
N SER A 11 0.53 -11.02 -14.06
CA SER A 11 -0.82 -10.88 -14.64
C SER A 11 -1.83 -10.19 -13.72
N LEU A 12 -1.38 -9.70 -12.56
CA LEU A 12 -2.26 -9.24 -11.49
C LEU A 12 -2.74 -7.79 -11.64
N GLY A 13 -2.14 -7.01 -12.56
CA GLY A 13 -2.53 -5.62 -12.82
C GLY A 13 -3.97 -5.52 -13.32
N GLY A 14 -4.90 -5.23 -12.41
CA GLY A 14 -6.35 -5.14 -12.65
C GLY A 14 -7.19 -6.19 -11.92
N ILE A 15 -6.60 -7.32 -11.50
CA ILE A 15 -7.31 -8.39 -10.78
C ILE A 15 -6.77 -8.65 -9.37
N LEU A 16 -5.69 -7.99 -8.96
CA LEU A 16 -5.02 -8.22 -7.68
C LEU A 16 -5.95 -8.04 -6.47
N PRO A 17 -6.69 -6.92 -6.31
CA PRO A 17 -7.61 -6.76 -5.19
C PRO A 17 -8.69 -7.85 -5.18
N THR A 18 -9.27 -8.16 -6.35
CA THR A 18 -10.29 -9.22 -6.49
C THR A 18 -9.75 -10.60 -6.13
N ALA A 19 -8.51 -10.91 -6.54
CA ALA A 19 -7.84 -12.15 -6.22
C ALA A 19 -7.53 -12.25 -4.73
N LEU A 20 -7.06 -11.16 -4.11
CA LEU A 20 -6.80 -11.09 -2.67
C LEU A 20 -8.09 -11.23 -1.85
N ALA A 21 -9.15 -10.50 -2.20
CA ALA A 21 -10.46 -10.61 -1.56
C ALA A 21 -10.95 -12.07 -1.56
N SER A 22 -10.85 -12.73 -2.70
CA SER A 22 -11.24 -14.14 -2.85
C SER A 22 -10.36 -15.11 -2.07
N ARG A 23 -9.03 -14.89 -2.04
CA ARG A 23 -8.07 -15.81 -1.41
C ARG A 23 -8.00 -15.65 0.10
N LEU A 24 -8.12 -14.43 0.59
CA LEU A 24 -8.01 -14.09 2.01
C LEU A 24 -9.37 -13.99 2.70
N HIS A 25 -10.48 -14.17 1.96
CA HIS A 25 -11.85 -14.01 2.45
C HIS A 25 -12.08 -12.65 3.12
N ILE A 26 -11.59 -11.58 2.48
CA ILE A 26 -11.77 -10.19 2.91
C ILE A 26 -12.66 -9.43 1.92
N THR A 27 -13.17 -8.28 2.34
CA THR A 27 -13.94 -7.39 1.45
C THR A 27 -13.05 -6.86 0.32
N GLY A 28 -13.67 -6.48 -0.81
CA GLY A 28 -12.97 -5.82 -1.90
C GLY A 28 -12.25 -4.55 -1.44
N ASP A 29 -12.90 -3.76 -0.59
CA ASP A 29 -12.31 -2.57 0.02
C ASP A 29 -11.11 -2.91 0.90
N GLY A 30 -11.20 -3.97 1.71
CA GLY A 30 -10.09 -4.45 2.52
C GLY A 30 -8.90 -4.92 1.66
N ALA A 31 -9.17 -5.52 0.51
CA ALA A 31 -8.13 -5.93 -0.43
C ALA A 31 -7.49 -4.73 -1.15
N ASN A 32 -8.28 -3.77 -1.63
CA ASN A 32 -7.78 -2.53 -2.22
C ASN A 32 -6.92 -1.75 -1.22
N ARG A 33 -7.38 -1.63 0.02
CA ARG A 33 -6.63 -0.98 1.09
C ARG A 33 -5.27 -1.63 1.31
N ARG A 34 -5.18 -2.96 1.40
CA ARG A 34 -3.89 -3.66 1.54
C ARG A 34 -2.95 -3.45 0.36
N VAL A 35 -3.49 -3.34 -0.86
CA VAL A 35 -2.68 -3.03 -2.06
C VAL A 35 -2.13 -1.60 -1.99
N ALA A 36 -2.95 -0.64 -1.58
CA ALA A 36 -2.52 0.74 -1.39
C ALA A 36 -1.46 0.86 -0.27
N GLU A 37 -1.70 0.23 0.88
CA GLU A 37 -0.73 0.16 1.99
C GLU A 37 0.59 -0.46 1.54
N ALA A 38 0.56 -1.55 0.75
CA ALA A 38 1.77 -2.16 0.21
C ALA A 38 2.50 -1.28 -0.80
N ALA A 39 1.78 -0.45 -1.56
CA ALA A 39 2.41 0.51 -2.48
C ALA A 39 3.13 1.64 -1.72
N ASP A 40 2.59 2.07 -0.58
CA ASP A 40 3.14 3.16 0.22
C ASP A 40 4.27 2.70 1.15
N LEU A 41 4.11 1.52 1.77
CA LEU A 41 4.95 1.02 2.87
C LEU A 41 5.88 -0.13 2.46
N GLY A 42 5.61 -0.76 1.32
CA GLY A 42 6.37 -1.92 0.85
C GLY A 42 7.75 -1.54 0.29
N GLU A 43 8.56 -2.58 0.08
CA GLU A 43 9.86 -2.47 -0.58
C GLU A 43 9.71 -1.91 -1.99
N ARG A 44 10.59 -0.99 -2.36
CA ARG A 44 10.62 -0.36 -3.67
C ARG A 44 11.97 -0.60 -4.31
N HIS A 45 12.00 -0.54 -5.63
CA HIS A 45 13.24 -0.73 -6.39
C HIS A 45 13.37 0.33 -7.49
N THR A 46 14.60 0.72 -7.81
CA THR A 46 14.91 1.52 -9.00
C THR A 46 14.62 0.71 -10.27
N LEU A 47 14.66 1.37 -11.44
CA LEU A 47 14.56 0.67 -12.73
C LEU A 47 15.65 -0.39 -12.93
N THR A 48 16.81 -0.22 -12.27
CA THR A 48 17.93 -1.18 -12.30
C THR A 48 17.85 -2.21 -11.17
N GLY A 49 16.79 -2.20 -10.36
CA GLY A 49 16.53 -3.18 -9.31
C GLY A 49 17.15 -2.87 -7.93
N GLN A 50 17.83 -1.73 -7.77
CA GLN A 50 18.41 -1.36 -6.47
C GLN A 50 17.31 -1.03 -5.47
N PRO A 51 17.42 -1.48 -4.20
CA PRO A 51 16.42 -1.21 -3.20
C PRO A 51 16.29 0.30 -2.94
N LEU A 52 15.06 0.74 -2.76
CA LEU A 52 14.67 2.09 -2.37
C LEU A 52 13.88 2.03 -1.07
N PRO A 53 13.97 3.06 -0.22
CA PRO A 53 13.12 3.14 0.94
C PRO A 53 11.63 3.17 0.54
N PRO A 54 10.72 2.75 1.45
CA PRO A 54 9.28 2.92 1.27
C PRO A 54 8.92 4.36 0.90
N LEU A 55 7.77 4.58 0.25
CA LEU A 55 7.33 5.93 -0.08
C LEU A 55 7.11 6.75 1.20
N LEU A 56 6.52 6.11 2.21
CA LEU A 56 6.30 6.70 3.53
C LEU A 56 7.23 6.05 4.56
N THR A 57 8.55 6.28 4.45
CA THR A 57 9.59 5.64 5.28
C THR A 57 9.30 5.71 6.79
N ALA A 58 9.00 6.90 7.32
CA ALA A 58 8.74 7.06 8.75
C ALA A 58 7.49 6.28 9.20
N THR A 59 6.46 6.26 8.36
CA THR A 59 5.23 5.49 8.58
C THR A 59 5.50 3.99 8.56
N ALA A 60 6.33 3.52 7.62
CA ALA A 60 6.71 2.11 7.53
C ALA A 60 7.50 1.65 8.76
N THR A 61 8.40 2.49 9.28
CA THR A 61 9.09 2.24 10.56
C THR A 61 8.10 2.18 11.72
N ALA A 62 7.24 3.19 11.87
CA ALA A 62 6.25 3.22 12.95
C ALA A 62 5.27 2.03 12.89
N GLN A 63 4.89 1.57 11.69
CA GLN A 63 4.05 0.39 11.48
C GLN A 63 4.78 -0.90 11.88
N SER A 64 6.05 -1.04 11.50
CA SER A 64 6.89 -2.18 11.87
C SER A 64 7.11 -2.27 13.38
N ASP A 65 7.24 -1.12 14.03
CA ASP A 65 7.37 -0.98 15.49
C ASP A 65 6.03 -1.13 16.22
N LYS A 66 4.91 -1.29 15.49
CA LYS A 66 3.54 -1.37 16.03
C LYS A 66 3.10 -0.13 16.82
N CYS A 67 3.70 1.03 16.53
CA CYS A 67 3.34 2.32 17.13
C CYS A 67 2.06 2.91 16.52
N ILE A 68 1.69 2.48 15.31
CA ILE A 68 0.51 2.93 14.58
C ILE A 68 -0.27 1.74 14.03
N ASP A 69 -1.59 1.91 13.89
CA ASP A 69 -2.48 0.92 13.30
C ASP A 69 -3.01 1.35 11.93
N THR A 70 -3.95 0.57 11.40
CA THR A 70 -4.61 0.82 10.12
C THR A 70 -5.28 2.19 10.03
N ASP A 71 -5.91 2.66 11.10
CA ASP A 71 -6.68 3.90 11.05
C ASP A 71 -5.73 5.10 10.92
N HIS A 72 -4.62 5.07 11.65
CA HIS A 72 -3.54 6.04 11.51
C HIS A 72 -2.95 6.02 10.09
N MET A 73 -2.67 4.82 9.55
CA MET A 73 -2.14 4.68 8.19
C MET A 73 -3.07 5.28 7.14
N GLN A 74 -4.39 5.09 7.29
CA GLN A 74 -5.38 5.64 6.36
C GLN A 74 -5.36 7.17 6.35
N VAL A 75 -5.25 7.81 7.52
CA VAL A 75 -5.15 9.27 7.63
C VAL A 75 -3.86 9.77 6.99
N ILE A 76 -2.73 9.14 7.30
CA ILE A 76 -1.41 9.54 6.80
C ILE A 76 -1.35 9.40 5.27
N SER A 77 -1.75 8.24 4.73
CA SER A 77 -1.76 8.00 3.28
C SER A 77 -2.68 9.01 2.57
N ASN A 78 -3.89 9.24 3.08
CA ASN A 78 -4.81 10.21 2.50
C ASN A 78 -4.28 11.66 2.52
N PHE A 79 -3.56 12.06 3.58
CA PHE A 79 -2.90 13.36 3.65
C PHE A 79 -1.87 13.54 2.52
N PHE A 80 -1.05 12.52 2.25
CA PHE A 80 -0.04 12.58 1.19
C PHE A 80 -0.63 12.46 -0.23
N CYS A 81 -1.72 11.70 -0.41
CA CYS A 81 -2.43 11.65 -1.69
C CYS A 81 -3.21 12.93 -2.00
N ARG A 82 -3.75 13.58 -0.96
CA ARG A 82 -4.55 14.80 -1.09
C ARG A 82 -4.07 15.84 -0.07
N PRO A 83 -2.93 16.50 -0.34
CA PRO A 83 -2.42 17.52 0.54
C PRO A 83 -3.42 18.68 0.62
N PRO A 84 -3.66 19.26 1.80
CA PRO A 84 -4.48 20.45 1.91
C PRO A 84 -3.82 21.61 1.14
N SER A 85 -4.63 22.51 0.57
CA SER A 85 -4.16 23.62 -0.26
C SER A 85 -3.31 24.66 0.48
N SER A 86 -3.26 24.57 1.81
CA SER A 86 -2.51 25.44 2.72
C SER A 86 -1.58 24.57 3.56
N VAL A 87 -0.49 24.11 2.96
CA VAL A 87 0.70 23.70 3.73
C VAL A 87 1.77 24.69 3.34
N ASP A 88 2.01 25.69 4.19
CA ASP A 88 3.13 26.58 4.02
C ASP A 88 4.41 25.80 4.36
N ILE A 89 5.37 25.82 3.44
CA ILE A 89 6.63 25.06 3.55
C ILE A 89 7.68 25.97 4.19
N GLU A 90 7.31 26.69 5.25
CA GLU A 90 8.29 27.47 6.01
C GLU A 90 9.19 26.48 6.76
N THR A 91 10.27 26.12 6.08
CA THR A 91 11.30 25.20 6.55
C THR A 91 12.35 26.06 7.26
N HIS A 92 12.37 25.99 8.59
CA HIS A 92 13.48 26.47 9.42
C HIS A 92 14.55 25.38 9.58
#